data_AF-A0A089WLF2-F1
#
_entry.id   AF-A0A089WLF2-F1
#
_cell.length_a   1.000
_cell.length_b   1.000
_cell.length_c   1.000
_cell.angle_alpha   90.00
_cell.angle_beta   90.00
_cell.angle_gamma   90.00
#
_symmetry.space_group_name_H-M   'P 1'
#
loop_
_entity.id
_entity.type
_entity.pdbx_description
1 polymer ?
#
loop_
_entity_poly.entity_id
_entity_poly.type
_entity_poly.pdbx_seq_one_letter_code
_entity_poly.pdbx_strand_id
1 'polypeptide(L)'
;MNTLDNPQLWLQTFRLELSSASSNLYGNARQQAEIRLIAHVHANQPALTPAQLASLTLVMERSDGLYEPLPFNGPGALNWWQTSERDTRFDLMPGPLAASPSNSAPPPPANKLMYVSTSQPGGSSVRLRARIQKDENTVYYTDIGNGFDSHVSLTTVRPPYFGENDYEWQQTIREGDINNVFLHEYSLRLKTLGLSTQSRLEVPGMIRWHTNTLTETYATYVGIAPPGDKTVRYNAAIDVGDRFTPSTRAKTPGNDSMVVVLNGADNIPFNRPGLGHAGPCSINLIDRHGNDHQVLLRFDDGGSALERRSRLMLSYPTRDESAI
;
A
#
# COMPACT_ATOMS: atom_id res chain seq x y z
N MET A 1 14.50 -50.35 -15.01
CA MET A 1 13.64 -49.18 -15.25
C MET A 1 12.49 -49.27 -14.27
N ASN A 2 12.56 -48.50 -13.17
CA ASN A 2 11.53 -48.48 -12.13
C ASN A 2 10.24 -47.90 -12.70
N THR A 3 9.12 -48.56 -12.41
CA THR A 3 7.77 -48.10 -12.69
C THR A 3 7.61 -46.67 -12.19
N LEU A 4 7.31 -45.78 -13.14
CA LEU A 4 7.14 -44.34 -12.96
C LEU A 4 6.30 -44.03 -11.72
N ASP A 5 6.86 -43.19 -10.87
CA ASP A 5 6.15 -42.54 -9.78
C ASP A 5 5.15 -41.54 -10.37
N ASN A 6 3.95 -42.03 -10.71
CA ASN A 6 2.90 -41.26 -11.37
C ASN A 6 2.06 -40.52 -10.30
N PRO A 7 2.08 -39.18 -10.26
CA PRO A 7 1.34 -38.41 -9.27
C PRO A 7 -0.18 -38.56 -9.38
N GLN A 8 -0.71 -38.93 -10.55
CA GLN A 8 -2.14 -39.19 -10.73
C GLN A 8 -2.63 -40.45 -10.01
N LEU A 9 -1.73 -41.35 -9.57
CA LEU A 9 -2.09 -42.48 -8.70
C LEU A 9 -2.22 -42.07 -7.23
N TRP A 10 -1.66 -40.92 -6.87
CA TRP A 10 -1.68 -40.37 -5.52
C TRP A 10 -2.73 -39.26 -5.36
N LEU A 11 -2.67 -38.26 -6.24
CA LEU A 11 -3.55 -37.10 -6.24
C LEU A 11 -4.70 -37.32 -7.22
N GLN A 12 -5.92 -37.12 -6.75
CA GLN A 12 -7.12 -37.02 -7.58
C GLN A 12 -7.25 -35.61 -8.17
N THR A 13 -6.87 -34.58 -7.40
CA THR A 13 -6.90 -33.18 -7.84
C THR A 13 -5.62 -32.50 -7.42
N PHE A 14 -4.99 -31.80 -8.36
CA PHE A 14 -3.90 -30.89 -8.08
C PHE A 14 -4.01 -29.70 -9.03
N ARG A 15 -4.38 -28.53 -8.51
CA ARG A 15 -4.60 -27.33 -9.32
C ARG A 15 -4.42 -26.06 -8.51
N LEU A 16 -4.31 -24.94 -9.21
CA LEU A 16 -4.37 -23.61 -8.63
C LEU A 16 -5.46 -22.77 -9.29
N GLU A 17 -6.05 -21.90 -8.48
CA GLU A 17 -7.13 -21.01 -8.88
C GLU A 17 -6.82 -19.60 -8.40
N LEU A 18 -6.98 -18.62 -9.28
CA LEU A 18 -6.96 -17.22 -8.89
C LEU A 18 -8.23 -16.92 -8.09
N SER A 19 -8.06 -16.57 -6.82
CA SER A 19 -9.16 -16.20 -5.92
C SER A 19 -9.39 -14.69 -5.86
N SER A 20 -8.38 -13.88 -6.21
CA SER A 20 -8.57 -12.45 -6.44
C SER A 20 -9.41 -12.18 -7.70
N ALA A 21 -10.12 -11.05 -7.71
CA ALA A 21 -11.00 -10.66 -8.80
C ALA A 21 -10.28 -10.31 -10.12
N SER A 22 -8.95 -10.16 -10.09
CA SER A 22 -8.15 -9.79 -11.26
C SER A 22 -6.85 -10.57 -11.28
N SER A 23 -6.41 -10.95 -12.48
CA SER A 23 -5.06 -11.49 -12.74
C SER A 23 -4.00 -10.38 -12.83
N ASN A 24 -4.43 -9.13 -12.69
CA ASN A 24 -3.53 -7.99 -12.66
C ASN A 24 -3.22 -7.57 -11.22
N LEU A 25 -2.03 -7.02 -11.02
CA LEU A 25 -1.62 -6.39 -9.77
C LEU A 25 -0.62 -5.26 -10.05
N TYR A 26 -0.49 -4.30 -9.15
CA TYR A 26 0.57 -3.30 -9.23
C TYR A 26 1.91 -3.90 -8.82
N GLY A 27 2.97 -3.55 -9.54
CA GLY A 27 4.35 -3.90 -9.19
C GLY A 27 4.95 -3.03 -8.08
N ASN A 28 4.17 -2.68 -7.07
CA ASN A 28 4.52 -1.71 -6.03
C ASN A 28 5.04 -2.37 -4.73
N ALA A 29 5.31 -3.67 -4.76
CA ALA A 29 5.74 -4.49 -3.63
C ALA A 29 4.77 -4.58 -2.42
N ARG A 30 3.58 -3.98 -2.52
CA ARG A 30 2.60 -3.90 -1.43
C ARG A 30 1.30 -4.62 -1.78
N GLN A 31 0.83 -4.48 -3.01
CA GLN A 31 -0.37 -5.19 -3.45
C GLN A 31 -0.10 -6.70 -3.57
N GLN A 32 -1.15 -7.47 -3.32
CA GLN A 32 -1.15 -8.92 -3.44
C GLN A 32 -2.18 -9.38 -4.47
N ALA A 33 -1.90 -10.48 -5.14
CA ALA A 33 -2.89 -11.34 -5.79
C ALA A 33 -3.13 -12.58 -4.91
N GLU A 34 -4.37 -13.03 -4.79
CA GLU A 34 -4.74 -14.17 -3.95
C GLU A 34 -4.91 -15.42 -4.82
N ILE A 35 -4.16 -16.47 -4.50
CA ILE A 35 -4.17 -17.74 -5.23
C ILE A 35 -4.49 -18.86 -4.26
N ARG A 36 -5.45 -19.69 -4.65
CA ARG A 36 -5.83 -20.91 -3.93
C ARG A 36 -5.14 -22.11 -4.57
N LEU A 37 -4.38 -22.84 -3.76
CA LEU A 37 -3.84 -24.14 -4.11
C LEU A 37 -4.77 -25.23 -3.59
N ILE A 38 -5.10 -26.18 -4.46
CA ILE A 38 -6.04 -27.26 -4.20
C ILE A 38 -5.32 -28.58 -4.47
N ALA A 39 -5.17 -29.40 -3.43
CA ALA A 39 -4.64 -30.75 -3.53
C ALA A 39 -5.59 -31.74 -2.84
N HIS A 40 -5.97 -32.80 -3.55
CA HIS A 40 -6.82 -33.87 -3.05
C HIS A 40 -6.20 -35.21 -3.41
N VAL A 41 -6.02 -36.08 -2.42
CA VAL A 41 -5.56 -37.46 -2.63
C VAL A 41 -6.72 -38.34 -3.08
N HIS A 42 -6.46 -39.46 -3.75
CA HIS A 42 -7.53 -40.44 -4.02
C HIS A 42 -8.09 -41.04 -2.72
N ALA A 43 -9.34 -41.49 -2.74
CA ALA A 43 -10.03 -42.05 -1.57
C ALA A 43 -9.34 -43.29 -0.97
N ASN A 44 -8.52 -43.99 -1.76
CA ASN A 44 -7.73 -45.15 -1.33
C ASN A 44 -6.32 -44.80 -0.84
N GLN A 45 -5.95 -43.52 -0.80
CA GLN A 45 -4.66 -43.02 -0.34
C GLN A 45 -4.81 -42.37 1.05
N PRO A 46 -3.75 -42.36 1.88
CA PRO A 46 -3.75 -41.62 3.13
C PRO A 46 -3.88 -40.12 2.86
N ALA A 47 -4.52 -39.40 3.79
CA ALA A 47 -4.59 -37.94 3.75
C ALA A 47 -3.19 -37.31 3.71
N LEU A 48 -3.08 -36.10 3.15
CA LEU A 48 -1.82 -35.36 3.11
C LEU A 48 -1.27 -35.15 4.53
N THR A 49 0.01 -35.46 4.72
CA THR A 49 0.68 -35.18 5.99
C THR A 49 0.88 -33.66 6.17
N PRO A 50 1.09 -33.17 7.41
CA PRO A 50 1.41 -31.76 7.64
C PRO A 50 2.64 -31.27 6.86
N ALA A 51 3.65 -32.13 6.68
CA ALA A 51 4.85 -31.81 5.89
C ALA A 51 4.52 -31.66 4.40
N GLN A 52 3.70 -32.56 3.85
CA GLN A 52 3.23 -32.48 2.47
C GLN A 52 2.39 -31.21 2.25
N LEU A 53 1.49 -30.88 3.18
CA LEU A 53 0.71 -29.66 3.13
C LEU A 53 1.57 -28.38 3.24
N ALA A 54 2.59 -28.40 4.10
CA ALA A 54 3.55 -27.30 4.21
C ALA A 54 4.32 -27.09 2.89
N SER A 55 4.67 -28.18 2.20
CA SER A 55 5.38 -28.15 0.92
C SER A 55 4.56 -27.60 -0.25
N LEU A 56 3.23 -27.55 -0.12
CA LEU A 56 2.33 -27.00 -1.13
C LEU A 56 2.59 -25.50 -1.30
N THR A 57 3.22 -25.11 -2.41
CA THR A 57 3.77 -23.76 -2.63
C THR A 57 3.68 -23.37 -4.11
N LEU A 58 3.91 -22.09 -4.42
CA LEU A 58 3.96 -21.59 -5.79
C LEU A 58 5.39 -21.65 -6.36
N VAL A 59 5.47 -21.93 -7.65
CA VAL A 59 6.69 -21.87 -8.46
C VAL A 59 6.43 -21.09 -9.74
N MET A 60 7.48 -20.46 -10.27
CA MET A 60 7.49 -19.76 -11.54
C MET A 60 7.87 -20.74 -12.65
N GLU A 61 7.07 -20.80 -13.71
CA GLU A 61 7.41 -21.50 -14.94
C GLU A 61 8.32 -20.60 -15.79
N ARG A 62 9.56 -21.05 -16.01
CA ARG A 62 10.55 -20.37 -16.84
C ARG A 62 10.35 -20.73 -18.32
N SER A 63 10.93 -19.92 -19.21
CA SER A 63 10.84 -20.12 -20.66
C SER A 63 11.50 -21.41 -21.18
N ASP A 64 12.43 -21.97 -20.40
CA ASP A 64 13.07 -23.26 -20.68
C ASP A 64 12.26 -24.47 -20.18
N GLY A 65 11.06 -24.23 -19.61
CA GLY A 65 10.19 -25.25 -19.03
C GLY A 65 10.60 -25.69 -17.62
N LEU A 66 11.64 -25.11 -17.03
CA LEU A 66 12.03 -25.38 -15.65
C LEU A 66 11.17 -24.57 -14.67
N TYR A 67 11.15 -25.04 -13.42
CA TYR A 67 10.41 -24.40 -12.34
C TYR A 67 11.35 -23.81 -11.31
N GLU A 68 11.11 -22.55 -10.95
CA GLU A 68 11.85 -21.85 -9.91
C GLU A 68 10.93 -21.53 -8.72
N PRO A 69 11.24 -21.96 -7.49
CA PRO A 69 10.41 -21.65 -6.33
C PRO A 69 10.27 -20.15 -6.10
N LEU A 70 9.03 -19.68 -5.89
CA LEU A 70 8.84 -18.28 -5.47
C LEU A 70 9.39 -18.11 -4.05
N PRO A 71 10.29 -17.14 -3.81
CA PRO A 71 10.75 -16.77 -2.48
C PRO A 71 9.59 -16.48 -1.53
N PHE A 72 9.79 -16.77 -0.24
CA PHE A 72 8.86 -16.38 0.82
C PHE A 72 9.24 -15.03 1.41
N ASN A 73 8.24 -14.21 1.71
CA ASN A 73 8.37 -12.98 2.51
C ASN A 73 9.35 -11.93 1.96
N GLY A 74 9.53 -11.86 0.64
CA GLY A 74 10.31 -10.79 0.00
C GLY A 74 10.80 -11.14 -1.40
N PRO A 75 11.26 -10.16 -2.18
CA PRO A 75 11.42 -10.28 -3.63
C PRO A 75 12.42 -11.33 -4.13
N GLY A 76 13.42 -11.69 -3.31
CA GLY A 76 14.53 -12.54 -3.75
C GLY A 76 15.14 -12.06 -5.07
N ALA A 77 15.66 -12.99 -5.87
CA ALA A 77 16.21 -12.68 -7.20
C ALA A 77 15.12 -12.50 -8.28
N LEU A 78 13.91 -13.00 -8.03
CA LEU A 78 12.83 -13.05 -9.03
C LEU A 78 12.01 -11.76 -9.12
N ASN A 79 12.06 -10.90 -8.09
CA ASN A 79 11.14 -9.77 -7.89
C ASN A 79 9.66 -10.18 -7.88
N TRP A 80 9.40 -11.47 -7.67
CA TRP A 80 8.10 -12.08 -7.43
C TRP A 80 8.24 -12.96 -6.19
N TRP A 81 7.30 -12.89 -5.27
CA TRP A 81 7.36 -13.66 -4.04
C TRP A 81 5.99 -13.99 -3.52
N GLN A 82 5.95 -14.92 -2.57
CA GLN A 82 4.74 -15.39 -1.94
C GLN A 82 4.74 -15.19 -0.42
N THR A 83 3.56 -15.06 0.16
CA THR A 83 3.31 -15.11 1.60
C THR A 83 2.13 -16.04 1.88
N SER A 84 2.05 -16.56 3.10
CA SER A 84 0.88 -17.33 3.59
C SER A 84 -0.20 -16.45 4.22
N GLU A 85 0.10 -15.17 4.46
CA GLU A 85 -0.79 -14.21 5.12
C GLU A 85 -1.12 -13.04 4.21
N ARG A 86 -2.37 -12.58 4.30
CA ARG A 86 -2.86 -11.40 3.59
C ARG A 86 -2.41 -10.12 4.29
N ASP A 87 -1.86 -9.19 3.52
CA ASP A 87 -1.66 -7.84 3.99
C ASP A 87 -2.95 -7.02 3.88
N THR A 88 -3.66 -6.87 5.00
CA THR A 88 -4.96 -6.16 5.06
C THR A 88 -4.83 -4.65 4.98
N ARG A 89 -3.60 -4.11 4.98
CA ARG A 89 -3.34 -2.68 4.76
C ARG A 89 -3.60 -2.26 3.32
N PHE A 90 -3.62 -3.24 2.39
CA PHE A 90 -3.83 -3.02 0.97
C PHE A 90 -4.96 -3.90 0.41
N ASP A 91 -5.72 -3.32 -0.51
CA ASP A 91 -6.79 -3.98 -1.23
C ASP A 91 -6.23 -4.67 -2.47
N LEU A 92 -6.75 -5.88 -2.72
CA LEU A 92 -6.48 -6.63 -3.94
C LEU A 92 -6.97 -5.82 -5.15
N MET A 93 -6.41 -6.10 -6.33
CA MET A 93 -6.82 -5.42 -7.56
C MET A 93 -8.32 -5.64 -7.83
N PRO A 94 -9.11 -4.58 -8.06
CA PRO A 94 -10.51 -4.73 -8.42
C PRO A 94 -10.65 -5.40 -9.79
N GLY A 95 -11.74 -6.12 -9.98
CA GLY A 95 -12.07 -6.77 -11.22
C GLY A 95 -13.43 -7.45 -11.14
N PRO A 96 -14.01 -7.88 -12.27
CA PRO A 96 -15.12 -8.82 -12.24
C PRO A 96 -14.59 -10.09 -11.58
N LEU A 97 -15.18 -10.52 -10.46
CA LEU A 97 -14.83 -11.81 -9.85
C LEU A 97 -14.84 -12.87 -10.95
N ALA A 98 -13.68 -13.50 -11.19
CA ALA A 98 -13.62 -14.64 -12.07
C ALA A 98 -14.63 -15.66 -11.53
N ALA A 99 -15.64 -16.00 -12.34
CA ALA A 99 -16.67 -16.94 -11.92
C ALA A 99 -15.98 -18.23 -11.49
N SER A 100 -15.98 -18.51 -10.18
CA SER A 100 -15.54 -19.80 -9.69
C SER A 100 -16.50 -20.84 -10.28
N PRO A 101 -16.01 -21.90 -10.95
CA PRO A 101 -16.90 -22.98 -11.34
C PRO A 101 -17.48 -23.61 -10.07
N SER A 102 -18.76 -23.35 -9.81
CA SER A 102 -19.53 -24.11 -8.82
C SER A 102 -19.72 -25.51 -9.36
N ASN A 103 -19.27 -26.55 -8.65
CA ASN A 103 -19.95 -27.85 -8.65
C ASN A 103 -19.52 -28.74 -7.49
N SER A 104 -20.56 -29.28 -6.82
CA SER A 104 -20.67 -30.50 -6.00
C SER A 104 -19.52 -30.83 -5.04
N ALA A 105 -19.82 -30.80 -3.73
CA ALA A 105 -18.89 -31.13 -2.65
C ALA A 105 -18.49 -32.63 -2.58
N PRO A 106 -17.20 -32.95 -2.75
CA PRO A 106 -16.51 -34.09 -2.15
C PRO A 106 -15.86 -33.63 -0.82
N PRO A 107 -15.23 -34.52 -0.01
CA PRO A 107 -14.61 -34.13 1.26
C PRO A 107 -13.66 -32.92 1.09
N PRO A 108 -13.57 -32.03 2.10
CA PRO A 108 -12.92 -30.73 1.92
C PRO A 108 -11.49 -30.95 1.43
N PRO A 109 -11.15 -30.51 0.20
CA PRO A 109 -9.78 -30.62 -0.28
C PRO A 109 -8.86 -29.82 0.63
N ALA A 110 -7.59 -30.24 0.69
CA ALA A 110 -6.58 -29.40 1.32
C ALA A 110 -6.46 -28.12 0.48
N ASN A 111 -6.98 -27.03 1.04
CA ASN A 111 -7.01 -25.71 0.42
C ASN A 111 -5.99 -24.83 1.14
N LYS A 112 -5.02 -24.29 0.40
CA LYS A 112 -4.05 -23.36 0.93
C LYS A 112 -4.13 -22.05 0.14
N LEU A 113 -4.41 -20.95 0.83
CA LEU A 113 -4.31 -19.62 0.23
C LEU A 113 -2.86 -19.16 0.29
N MET A 114 -2.40 -18.60 -0.83
CA MET A 114 -1.11 -17.96 -0.97
C MET A 114 -1.31 -16.60 -1.61
N TYR A 115 -0.50 -15.64 -1.20
CA TYR A 115 -0.57 -14.27 -1.70
C TYR A 115 0.71 -13.95 -2.45
N VAL A 116 0.57 -13.46 -3.68
CA VAL A 116 1.70 -13.14 -4.56
C VAL A 116 1.86 -11.64 -4.69
N SER A 117 3.08 -11.16 -4.50
CA SER A 117 3.46 -9.76 -4.69
C SER A 117 4.65 -9.65 -5.63
N THR A 118 4.87 -8.44 -6.16
CA THR A 118 5.95 -8.17 -7.11
C THR A 118 6.41 -6.72 -7.06
N SER A 119 7.67 -6.52 -7.44
CA SER A 119 8.31 -5.23 -7.70
C SER A 119 8.67 -5.04 -9.18
N GLN A 120 8.21 -5.92 -10.07
CA GLN A 120 8.45 -5.82 -11.52
C GLN A 120 7.70 -4.62 -12.12
N PRO A 121 8.27 -3.95 -13.15
CA PRO A 121 7.61 -2.81 -13.80
C PRO A 121 6.31 -3.25 -14.47
N GLY A 122 5.41 -2.29 -14.75
CA GLY A 122 4.15 -2.57 -15.44
C GLY A 122 4.36 -3.19 -16.83
N GLY A 123 3.58 -4.22 -17.16
CA GLY A 123 3.67 -5.00 -18.40
C GLY A 123 4.45 -6.31 -18.26
N SER A 124 5.05 -6.58 -17.11
CA SER A 124 5.68 -7.87 -16.82
C SER A 124 4.63 -8.93 -16.50
N SER A 125 4.82 -10.14 -17.01
CA SER A 125 3.93 -11.27 -16.71
C SER A 125 4.71 -12.42 -16.08
N VAL A 126 4.03 -13.19 -15.24
CA VAL A 126 4.54 -14.42 -14.66
C VAL A 126 3.50 -15.53 -14.84
N ARG A 127 3.97 -16.72 -15.20
CA ARG A 127 3.15 -17.94 -15.19
C ARG A 127 3.51 -18.76 -13.95
N LEU A 128 2.52 -18.97 -13.10
CA LEU A 128 2.67 -19.67 -11.83
C LEU A 128 2.08 -21.07 -11.93
N ARG A 129 2.78 -22.02 -11.30
CA ARG A 129 2.37 -23.41 -11.11
C ARG A 129 2.39 -23.73 -9.62
N ALA A 130 1.70 -24.79 -9.23
CA ALA A 130 1.81 -25.31 -7.87
C ALA A 130 2.89 -26.38 -7.81
N ARG A 131 3.56 -26.48 -6.65
CA ARG A 131 4.50 -27.53 -6.30
C ARG A 131 4.02 -28.24 -5.03
N ILE A 132 4.14 -29.56 -4.99
CA ILE A 132 3.97 -30.35 -3.77
C ILE A 132 5.05 -31.43 -3.69
N GLN A 133 5.54 -31.70 -2.49
CA GLN A 133 6.54 -32.73 -2.22
C GLN A 133 5.87 -33.93 -1.56
N LYS A 134 5.99 -35.12 -2.18
CA LYS A 134 5.40 -36.38 -1.69
C LYS A 134 6.25 -36.98 -0.58
N ASP A 135 7.55 -37.03 -0.80
CA ASP A 135 8.59 -37.54 0.10
C ASP A 135 9.89 -36.76 -0.12
N GLU A 136 10.99 -37.18 0.51
CA GLU A 136 12.28 -36.45 0.47
C GLU A 136 12.83 -36.22 -0.94
N ASN A 137 12.53 -37.11 -1.90
CA ASN A 137 13.14 -37.09 -3.23
C ASN A 137 12.14 -36.78 -4.35
N THR A 138 10.84 -36.72 -4.02
CA THR A 138 9.77 -36.66 -5.01
C THR A 138 9.01 -35.35 -4.93
N VAL A 139 9.06 -34.58 -6.01
CA VAL A 139 8.35 -33.32 -6.18
C VAL A 139 7.49 -33.38 -7.44
N TYR A 140 6.23 -32.93 -7.33
CA TYR A 140 5.34 -32.78 -8.47
C TYR A 140 4.91 -31.34 -8.66
N TYR A 141 4.53 -31.06 -9.90
CA TYR A 141 4.07 -29.76 -10.36
C TYR A 141 2.71 -29.89 -11.04
N THR A 142 1.95 -28.81 -11.12
CA THR A 142 0.72 -28.77 -11.92
C THR A 142 1.03 -28.57 -13.40
N ASP A 143 1.73 -29.52 -14.00
CA ASP A 143 2.07 -29.51 -15.42
C ASP A 143 1.57 -30.74 -16.18
N ILE A 144 1.74 -30.72 -17.50
CA ILE A 144 1.31 -31.81 -18.39
C ILE A 144 2.09 -33.10 -18.08
N GLY A 145 3.37 -33.00 -17.71
CA GLY A 145 4.20 -34.15 -17.38
C GLY A 145 3.70 -34.94 -16.17
N ASN A 146 3.14 -34.24 -15.18
CA ASN A 146 2.49 -34.83 -14.01
C ASN A 146 0.98 -35.07 -14.23
N GLY A 147 0.45 -34.78 -15.42
CA GLY A 147 -0.96 -34.99 -15.76
C GLY A 147 -1.94 -34.03 -15.06
N PHE A 148 -1.46 -32.86 -14.65
CA PHE A 148 -2.25 -31.81 -13.98
C PHE A 148 -2.02 -30.44 -14.64
N ASP A 149 -2.49 -30.20 -15.86
CA ASP A 149 -2.26 -28.91 -16.54
C ASP A 149 -3.08 -27.76 -15.92
N SER A 150 -2.54 -27.13 -14.89
CA SER A 150 -3.14 -25.99 -14.21
C SER A 150 -2.09 -24.92 -13.93
N HIS A 151 -2.41 -23.67 -14.24
CA HIS A 151 -1.55 -22.52 -14.02
C HIS A 151 -2.39 -21.26 -13.77
N VAL A 152 -1.76 -20.26 -13.15
CA VAL A 152 -2.29 -18.89 -13.04
C VAL A 152 -1.27 -17.96 -13.66
N SER A 153 -1.72 -17.09 -14.56
CA SER A 153 -0.87 -16.05 -15.12
C SER A 153 -1.22 -14.72 -14.45
N LEU A 154 -0.21 -14.05 -13.90
CA LEU A 154 -0.35 -12.70 -13.35
C LEU A 154 0.37 -11.70 -14.25
N THR A 155 -0.17 -10.49 -14.34
CA THR A 155 0.45 -9.40 -15.10
C THR A 155 0.51 -8.12 -14.26
N THR A 156 1.67 -7.47 -14.25
CA THR A 156 1.82 -6.19 -13.57
C THR A 156 1.19 -5.07 -14.38
N VAL A 157 0.50 -4.17 -13.70
CA VAL A 157 -0.01 -2.93 -14.29
C VAL A 157 0.76 -1.74 -13.74
N ARG A 158 0.89 -0.70 -14.57
CA ARG A 158 1.50 0.56 -14.14
C ARG A 158 0.54 1.26 -13.16
N PRO A 159 1.03 1.78 -12.02
CA PRO A 159 0.24 2.64 -11.15
C PRO A 159 -0.41 3.80 -11.93
N PRO A 160 -1.66 4.16 -11.62
CA PRO A 160 -2.27 5.34 -12.19
C PRO A 160 -1.50 6.59 -11.75
N TYR A 161 -1.40 7.55 -12.65
CA TYR A 161 -0.95 8.89 -12.31
C TYR A 161 -2.15 9.70 -11.84
N PHE A 162 -2.00 10.39 -10.70
CA PHE A 162 -3.03 11.27 -10.15
C PHE A 162 -2.57 12.72 -10.26
N GLY A 163 -3.40 13.55 -10.89
CA GLY A 163 -3.24 14.99 -10.96
C GLY A 163 -4.09 15.70 -9.90
N GLU A 164 -4.07 17.03 -9.90
CA GLU A 164 -4.83 17.86 -8.95
C GLU A 164 -6.31 17.47 -8.83
N ASN A 165 -6.94 17.16 -9.96
CA ASN A 165 -8.37 16.83 -10.02
C ASN A 165 -8.74 15.51 -9.32
N ASP A 166 -7.77 14.67 -8.98
CA ASP A 166 -7.99 13.40 -8.31
C ASP A 166 -7.96 13.52 -6.78
N TYR A 167 -7.49 14.65 -6.27
CA TYR A 167 -7.45 14.95 -4.85
C TYR A 167 -8.62 15.86 -4.46
N GLU A 168 -9.04 15.69 -3.22
CA GLU A 168 -9.94 16.61 -2.55
C GLU A 168 -9.23 17.20 -1.33
N TRP A 169 -9.20 18.53 -1.32
CA TRP A 169 -8.62 19.34 -0.27
C TRP A 169 -9.70 20.25 0.29
N GLN A 170 -10.16 19.94 1.50
CA GLN A 170 -11.31 20.61 2.09
C GLN A 170 -11.00 21.05 3.52
N GLN A 171 -11.30 22.31 3.85
CA GLN A 171 -11.30 22.76 5.23
C GLN A 171 -12.49 22.14 5.99
N THR A 172 -12.21 21.33 7.00
CA THR A 172 -13.24 20.63 7.80
C THR A 172 -13.52 21.33 9.12
N ILE A 173 -12.53 22.01 9.70
CA ILE A 173 -12.67 22.79 10.93
C ILE A 173 -12.22 24.22 10.71
N ARG A 174 -13.00 25.15 11.27
CA ARG A 174 -12.70 26.57 11.34
C ARG A 174 -13.07 27.09 12.73
N GLU A 175 -12.08 27.30 13.58
CA GLU A 175 -12.26 27.84 14.92
C GLU A 175 -11.33 29.03 15.16
N GLY A 176 -11.82 30.00 15.96
CA GLY A 176 -11.08 31.21 16.29
C GLY A 176 -11.11 32.26 15.18
N ASP A 177 -10.16 33.19 15.25
CA ASP A 177 -10.02 34.29 14.31
C ASP A 177 -8.58 34.31 13.78
N ILE A 178 -8.43 34.39 12.45
CA ILE A 178 -7.12 34.46 11.81
C ILE A 178 -6.31 35.67 12.26
N ASN A 179 -6.97 36.77 12.70
CA ASN A 179 -6.32 37.95 13.26
C ASN A 179 -5.70 37.69 14.64
N ASN A 180 -6.06 36.59 15.30
CA ASN A 180 -5.59 36.23 16.63
C ASN A 180 -5.22 34.73 16.70
N VAL A 181 -5.75 34.00 17.68
CA VAL A 181 -5.60 32.56 17.85
C VAL A 181 -6.67 31.83 17.03
N PHE A 182 -6.26 30.82 16.27
CA PHE A 182 -7.16 30.00 15.46
C PHE A 182 -6.70 28.55 15.35
N LEU A 183 -7.66 27.66 15.11
CA LEU A 183 -7.42 26.26 14.79
C LEU A 183 -8.21 25.90 13.53
N HIS A 184 -7.49 25.60 12.46
CA HIS A 184 -8.11 25.10 11.22
C HIS A 184 -7.65 23.67 10.96
N GLU A 185 -8.58 22.82 10.50
CA GLU A 185 -8.25 21.49 9.98
C GLU A 185 -8.63 21.42 8.52
N TYR A 186 -7.77 20.77 7.74
CA TYR A 186 -8.02 20.42 6.35
C TYR A 186 -7.90 18.91 6.18
N SER A 187 -8.84 18.34 5.42
CA SER A 187 -8.81 16.94 5.00
C SER A 187 -8.25 16.85 3.58
N LEU A 188 -7.27 15.97 3.41
CA LEU A 188 -6.70 15.57 2.13
C LEU A 188 -7.03 14.11 1.85
N ARG A 189 -7.76 13.85 0.76
CA ARG A 189 -8.11 12.49 0.30
C ARG A 189 -7.99 12.37 -1.21
N LEU A 190 -7.91 11.13 -1.68
CA LEU A 190 -8.20 10.80 -3.08
C LEU A 190 -9.72 10.71 -3.27
N LYS A 191 -10.24 11.14 -4.41
CA LYS A 191 -11.68 11.15 -4.68
C LYS A 191 -12.26 9.75 -4.93
N THR A 192 -11.47 8.88 -5.55
CA THR A 192 -11.93 7.57 -6.06
C THR A 192 -11.37 6.39 -5.28
N LEU A 193 -10.37 6.62 -4.42
CA LEU A 193 -9.68 5.60 -3.64
C LEU A 193 -9.49 6.10 -2.20
N GLY A 194 -9.37 5.17 -1.26
CA GLY A 194 -8.93 5.52 0.08
C GLY A 194 -7.42 5.70 0.18
N LEU A 195 -6.96 6.39 1.21
CA LEU A 195 -5.55 6.38 1.62
C LEU A 195 -5.28 5.26 2.61
N SER A 196 -4.13 4.61 2.48
CA SER A 196 -3.60 3.66 3.45
C SER A 196 -3.02 4.38 4.67
N THR A 197 -3.13 3.72 5.83
CA THR A 197 -2.50 4.15 7.10
C THR A 197 -0.97 4.19 7.03
N GLN A 198 -0.37 3.66 5.96
CA GLN A 198 1.07 3.73 5.68
C GLN A 198 1.51 5.06 5.04
N SER A 199 0.57 5.94 4.69
CA SER A 199 0.90 7.30 4.22
C SER A 199 1.78 8.03 5.24
N ARG A 200 2.84 8.69 4.77
CA ARG A 200 3.91 9.22 5.62
C ARG A 200 4.39 10.60 5.18
N LEU A 201 5.03 11.28 6.11
CA LEU A 201 5.67 12.58 5.91
C LEU A 201 7.17 12.39 6.01
N GLU A 202 7.93 13.04 5.14
CA GLU A 202 9.40 13.02 5.25
C GLU A 202 9.86 13.84 6.45
N VAL A 203 9.28 15.05 6.60
CA VAL A 203 9.47 15.91 7.78
C VAL A 203 8.09 16.45 8.16
N PRO A 204 7.49 15.98 9.27
CA PRO A 204 6.11 16.31 9.59
C PRO A 204 6.00 17.75 10.08
N GLY A 205 5.35 18.65 9.34
CA GLY A 205 4.96 19.97 9.84
C GLY A 205 5.82 21.13 9.37
N MET A 206 5.25 22.34 9.52
CA MET A 206 5.81 23.59 9.01
C MET A 206 5.50 24.73 9.99
N ILE A 207 6.19 25.85 9.87
CA ILE A 207 5.88 27.07 10.63
C ILE A 207 6.02 28.32 9.78
N ARG A 208 5.14 29.30 10.00
CA ARG A 208 5.29 30.63 9.40
C ARG A 208 4.88 31.72 10.37
N TRP A 209 5.79 32.67 10.60
CA TRP A 209 5.52 33.89 11.34
C TRP A 209 4.85 34.95 10.46
N HIS A 210 4.09 35.84 11.09
CA HIS A 210 3.44 36.95 10.41
C HIS A 210 4.47 37.94 9.84
N THR A 211 5.47 38.31 10.65
CA THR A 211 6.66 39.05 10.22
C THR A 211 7.94 38.36 10.71
N ASN A 212 9.08 38.65 10.07
CA ASN A 212 10.36 38.05 10.46
C ASN A 212 11.15 39.00 11.38
N THR A 213 10.50 39.49 12.43
CA THR A 213 11.10 40.42 13.40
C THR A 213 11.31 39.72 14.75
N LEU A 214 12.33 40.13 15.51
CA LEU A 214 12.68 39.48 16.79
C LEU A 214 11.60 39.60 17.86
N THR A 215 10.68 40.55 17.73
CA THR A 215 9.55 40.75 18.64
C THR A 215 8.26 40.09 18.15
N GLU A 216 8.29 39.44 16.98
CA GLU A 216 7.11 38.75 16.45
C GLU A 216 6.76 37.53 17.31
N THR A 217 5.46 37.38 17.56
CA THR A 217 4.91 36.23 18.27
C THR A 217 3.70 35.61 17.56
N TYR A 218 3.18 36.28 16.53
CA TYR A 218 2.13 35.73 15.67
C TYR A 218 2.73 34.75 14.69
N ALA A 219 2.42 33.47 14.86
CA ALA A 219 2.84 32.42 13.95
C ALA A 219 1.72 31.40 13.72
N THR A 220 1.90 30.60 12.68
CA THR A 220 1.05 29.44 12.42
C THR A 220 1.92 28.21 12.34
N TYR A 221 1.65 27.26 13.24
CA TYR A 221 2.33 25.99 13.35
C TYR A 221 1.47 24.87 12.78
N VAL A 222 2.03 24.12 11.85
CA VAL A 222 1.32 23.10 11.07
C VAL A 222 1.74 21.72 11.54
N GLY A 223 0.75 20.91 11.89
CA GLY A 223 0.92 19.49 12.20
C GLY A 223 0.02 18.64 11.33
N ILE A 224 0.28 17.33 11.29
CA ILE A 224 -0.43 16.42 10.39
C ILE A 224 -0.74 15.11 11.10
N ALA A 225 -1.96 14.62 10.96
CA ALA A 225 -2.39 13.30 11.42
C ALA A 225 -2.59 12.35 10.21
N PRO A 226 -1.94 11.18 10.18
CA PRO A 226 -2.13 10.18 9.12
C PRO A 226 -3.57 9.63 9.05
N PRO A 227 -3.95 8.97 7.94
CA PRO A 227 -5.25 8.30 7.83
C PRO A 227 -5.50 7.32 8.99
N GLY A 228 -6.68 7.42 9.60
CA GLY A 228 -7.09 6.60 10.75
C GLY A 228 -6.45 6.94 12.10
N ASP A 229 -5.46 7.86 12.14
CA ASP A 229 -4.82 8.31 13.38
C ASP A 229 -5.43 9.64 13.85
N LYS A 230 -5.59 9.80 15.15
CA LYS A 230 -6.05 11.06 15.74
C LYS A 230 -4.88 11.93 16.18
N THR A 231 -3.69 11.36 16.30
CA THR A 231 -2.52 12.04 16.87
C THR A 231 -1.90 12.94 15.83
N VAL A 232 -1.82 14.24 16.13
CA VAL A 232 -1.19 15.22 15.26
C VAL A 232 0.32 15.19 15.50
N ARG A 233 1.08 14.98 14.41
CA ARG A 233 2.53 14.95 14.41
C ARG A 233 3.07 16.28 13.92
N TYR A 234 4.04 16.82 14.65
CA TYR A 234 4.70 18.08 14.35
C TYR A 234 6.21 17.89 14.23
N ASN A 235 6.90 18.91 13.72
CA ASN A 235 8.34 18.85 13.50
C ASN A 235 9.04 19.24 14.80
N ALA A 236 9.61 18.26 15.50
CA ALA A 236 10.30 18.49 16.75
C ALA A 236 11.54 19.41 16.62
N ALA A 237 12.05 19.64 15.41
CA ALA A 237 13.14 20.59 15.18
C ALA A 237 12.69 22.07 15.21
N ILE A 238 11.38 22.33 15.16
CA ILE A 238 10.82 23.68 15.26
C ILE A 238 10.60 24.00 16.74
N ASP A 239 11.41 24.90 17.28
CA ASP A 239 11.19 25.45 18.61
C ASP A 239 10.08 26.51 18.56
N VAL A 240 8.99 26.20 19.27
CA VAL A 240 7.76 27.00 19.38
C VAL A 240 7.62 27.69 20.73
N GLY A 241 8.65 27.59 21.60
CA GLY A 241 8.66 28.13 22.95
C GLY A 241 7.73 27.42 23.94
N ASP A 242 7.96 27.64 25.24
CA ASP A 242 7.26 26.92 26.32
C ASP A 242 5.82 27.40 26.58
N ARG A 243 5.44 28.56 26.03
CA ARG A 243 4.12 29.18 26.27
C ARG A 243 3.05 28.65 25.32
N PHE A 244 3.45 28.11 24.17
CA PHE A 244 2.53 27.62 23.16
C PHE A 244 2.32 26.11 23.30
N THR A 245 1.05 25.70 23.32
CA THR A 245 0.67 24.28 23.36
C THR A 245 -0.10 23.94 22.09
N PRO A 246 0.50 23.22 21.13
CA PRO A 246 -0.20 22.84 19.91
C PRO A 246 -1.32 21.83 20.19
N SER A 247 -2.36 21.81 19.35
CA SER A 247 -3.37 20.75 19.39
C SER A 247 -2.71 19.40 19.10
N THR A 248 -2.79 18.45 20.03
CA THR A 248 -2.20 17.11 19.86
C THR A 248 -3.14 16.14 19.17
N ARG A 249 -4.40 16.54 18.92
CA ARG A 249 -5.44 15.69 18.34
C ARG A 249 -6.19 16.36 17.21
N ALA A 250 -6.36 15.62 16.11
CA ALA A 250 -7.29 15.96 15.05
C ALA A 250 -8.73 15.74 15.54
N LYS A 251 -9.60 16.71 15.30
CA LYS A 251 -11.02 16.70 15.67
C LYS A 251 -11.85 15.88 14.68
N THR A 252 -11.46 15.92 13.40
CA THR A 252 -12.18 15.23 12.31
C THR A 252 -11.31 14.19 11.57
N PRO A 253 -10.74 13.19 12.27
CA PRO A 253 -9.94 12.16 11.64
C PRO A 253 -10.81 11.26 10.75
N GLY A 254 -10.36 11.03 9.51
CA GLY A 254 -10.97 10.05 8.59
C GLY A 254 -10.07 8.83 8.41
N ASN A 255 -10.66 7.66 8.18
CA ASN A 255 -9.90 6.42 7.94
C ASN A 255 -9.09 6.44 6.64
N ASP A 256 -9.56 7.22 5.67
CA ASP A 256 -9.03 7.27 4.30
C ASP A 256 -8.51 8.66 3.91
N SER A 257 -8.35 9.56 4.88
CA SER A 257 -7.93 10.94 4.66
C SER A 257 -6.84 11.35 5.62
N MET A 258 -5.87 12.12 5.15
CA MET A 258 -4.90 12.79 6.00
C MET A 258 -5.47 14.10 6.52
N VAL A 259 -5.22 14.43 7.79
CA VAL A 259 -5.66 15.70 8.38
C VAL A 259 -4.46 16.61 8.58
N VAL A 260 -4.54 17.82 8.04
CA VAL A 260 -3.55 18.89 8.25
C VAL A 260 -4.15 19.91 9.21
N VAL A 261 -3.44 20.18 10.30
CA VAL A 261 -3.88 21.04 11.40
C VAL A 261 -3.03 22.31 11.42
N LEU A 262 -3.66 23.48 11.32
CA LEU A 262 -3.02 24.78 11.44
C LEU A 262 -3.38 25.36 12.81
N ASN A 263 -2.37 25.61 13.64
CA ASN A 263 -2.52 26.27 14.93
C ASN A 263 -1.94 27.68 14.78
N GLY A 264 -2.80 28.68 14.62
CA GLY A 264 -2.40 30.07 14.71
C GLY A 264 -2.40 30.53 16.16
N ALA A 265 -1.32 31.17 16.60
CA ALA A 265 -1.22 31.74 17.94
C ALA A 265 -0.40 33.03 17.93
N ASP A 266 -0.52 33.79 19.01
CA ASP A 266 0.15 35.08 19.26
C ASP A 266 1.26 34.99 20.32
N ASN A 267 1.64 33.77 20.70
CA ASN A 267 2.61 33.49 21.76
C ASN A 267 3.74 32.53 21.31
N ILE A 268 3.96 32.38 20.00
CA ILE A 268 5.04 31.57 19.42
C ILE A 268 6.21 32.50 19.07
N PRO A 269 7.30 32.52 19.87
CA PRO A 269 8.39 33.46 19.65
C PRO A 269 9.04 33.25 18.29
N PHE A 270 9.44 34.36 17.65
CA PHE A 270 10.23 34.29 16.43
C PHE A 270 11.55 33.57 16.64
N ASN A 271 11.80 32.58 15.78
CA ASN A 271 13.03 31.80 15.78
C ASN A 271 13.62 31.73 14.36
N ARG A 272 14.82 32.27 14.18
CA ARG A 272 15.50 32.36 12.87
C ARG A 272 15.72 30.98 12.22
N PRO A 273 16.27 29.96 12.92
CA PRO A 273 16.27 28.57 12.46
C PRO A 273 14.94 28.06 11.90
N GLY A 274 13.82 28.49 12.50
CA GLY A 274 12.47 28.11 12.08
C GLY A 274 12.11 28.50 10.64
N LEU A 275 12.77 29.52 10.07
CA LEU A 275 12.53 29.95 8.69
C LEU A 275 12.84 28.85 7.66
N GLY A 276 13.77 27.94 7.98
CA GLY A 276 14.06 26.76 7.16
C GLY A 276 12.93 25.73 7.13
N HIS A 277 11.88 25.93 7.93
CA HIS A 277 10.74 25.02 8.06
C HIS A 277 9.42 25.65 7.58
N ALA A 278 9.46 26.72 6.79
CA ALA A 278 8.26 27.33 6.19
C ALA A 278 7.67 26.54 5.01
N GLY A 279 8.29 25.43 4.63
CA GLY A 279 7.87 24.57 3.51
C GLY A 279 8.59 24.88 2.19
N PRO A 280 8.21 24.21 1.09
CA PRO A 280 7.16 23.18 1.03
C PRO A 280 7.51 21.91 1.83
N CYS A 281 6.51 21.27 2.42
CA CYS A 281 6.59 19.97 3.06
C CYS A 281 6.12 18.89 2.08
N SER A 282 6.94 17.87 1.85
CA SER A 282 6.58 16.72 1.01
C SER A 282 5.74 15.72 1.80
N ILE A 283 4.58 15.37 1.24
CA ILE A 283 3.65 14.38 1.77
C ILE A 283 3.64 13.18 0.82
N ASN A 284 4.09 12.03 1.32
CA ASN A 284 4.06 10.76 0.60
C ASN A 284 2.78 10.01 0.98
N LEU A 285 1.76 10.10 0.14
CA LEU A 285 0.50 9.40 0.30
C LEU A 285 0.64 7.99 -0.27
N ILE A 286 0.00 7.02 0.35
CA ILE A 286 -0.09 5.65 -0.19
C ILE A 286 -1.57 5.35 -0.33
N ASP A 287 -2.02 4.96 -1.52
CA ASP A 287 -3.43 4.58 -1.71
C ASP A 287 -3.71 3.18 -1.13
N ARG A 288 -5.00 2.81 -1.06
CA ARG A 288 -5.43 1.48 -0.62
C ARG A 288 -4.90 0.34 -1.51
N HIS A 289 -4.43 0.59 -2.73
CA HIS A 289 -3.78 -0.42 -3.57
C HIS A 289 -2.25 -0.43 -3.43
N GLY A 290 -1.69 0.39 -2.53
CA GLY A 290 -0.27 0.42 -2.22
C GLY A 290 0.56 1.26 -3.18
N ASN A 291 -0.05 2.08 -4.05
CA ASN A 291 0.72 2.98 -4.92
C ASN A 291 1.13 4.23 -4.15
N ASP A 292 2.38 4.67 -4.36
CA ASP A 292 2.89 5.91 -3.80
C ASP A 292 2.43 7.10 -4.63
N HIS A 293 2.04 8.16 -3.94
CA HIS A 293 1.75 9.47 -4.48
C HIS A 293 2.50 10.51 -3.69
N GLN A 294 2.89 11.60 -4.33
CA GLN A 294 3.54 12.70 -3.65
C GLN A 294 2.74 13.97 -3.87
N VAL A 295 2.51 14.73 -2.81
CA VAL A 295 1.98 16.09 -2.89
C VAL A 295 2.84 17.02 -2.04
N LEU A 296 2.94 18.27 -2.47
CA LEU A 296 3.68 19.29 -1.75
C LEU A 296 2.69 20.22 -1.05
N LEU A 297 2.81 20.32 0.28
CA LEU A 297 2.04 21.25 1.09
C LEU A 297 2.90 22.50 1.35
N ARG A 298 2.35 23.69 1.12
CA ARG A 298 3.04 24.96 1.42
C ARG A 298 2.07 26.02 1.90
N PHE A 299 2.61 27.03 2.55
CA PHE A 299 1.85 28.26 2.75
C PHE A 299 1.60 28.97 1.41
N ASP A 300 0.45 29.60 1.29
CA ASP A 300 0.18 30.52 0.19
C ASP A 300 1.09 31.75 0.33
N ASP A 301 1.72 32.17 -0.76
CA ASP A 301 2.55 33.38 -0.79
C ASP A 301 1.80 34.62 -1.31
N GLY A 302 0.55 34.45 -1.70
CA GLY A 302 -0.34 35.52 -2.11
C GLY A 302 -0.93 36.31 -0.93
N GLY A 303 -1.18 37.60 -1.18
CA GLY A 303 -1.93 38.47 -0.28
C GLY A 303 -1.10 39.09 0.86
N SER A 304 -1.80 39.49 1.92
CA SER A 304 -1.24 40.12 3.11
C SER A 304 -0.39 39.14 3.95
N ALA A 305 0.43 39.67 4.87
CA ALA A 305 1.16 38.83 5.84
C ALA A 305 0.23 37.91 6.66
N LEU A 306 -1.01 38.34 6.90
CA LEU A 306 -2.02 37.55 7.58
C LEU A 306 -2.48 36.35 6.74
N GLU A 307 -2.77 36.59 5.47
CA GLU A 307 -3.21 35.55 4.54
C GLU A 307 -2.10 34.53 4.31
N ARG A 308 -0.87 35.01 4.13
CA ARG A 308 0.30 34.16 3.90
C ARG A 308 0.60 33.17 5.02
N ARG A 309 0.25 33.50 6.28
CA ARG A 309 0.40 32.57 7.42
C ARG A 309 -0.82 31.69 7.67
N SER A 310 -2.00 32.01 7.12
CA SER A 310 -3.26 31.34 7.45
C SER A 310 -3.83 30.48 6.32
N ARG A 311 -3.26 30.56 5.11
CA ARG A 311 -3.66 29.77 3.95
C ARG A 311 -2.59 28.76 3.57
N LEU A 312 -3.03 27.55 3.27
CA LEU A 312 -2.19 26.49 2.71
C LEU A 312 -2.65 26.17 1.30
N MET A 313 -1.69 25.77 0.48
CA MET A 313 -1.91 25.26 -0.88
C MET A 313 -1.24 23.90 -1.03
N LEU A 314 -1.85 23.07 -1.87
CA LEU A 314 -1.23 21.86 -2.39
C LEU A 314 -0.63 22.15 -3.76
N SER A 315 0.47 21.48 -4.06
CA SER A 315 1.05 21.43 -5.40
C SER A 315 1.32 19.97 -5.74
N TYR A 316 1.03 19.60 -6.98
CA TYR A 316 1.07 18.22 -7.45
C TYR A 316 2.26 18.07 -8.41
N PRO A 317 2.99 16.94 -8.37
CA PRO A 317 4.06 16.69 -9.32
C PRO A 317 3.51 16.79 -10.73
N THR A 318 4.09 17.65 -11.57
CA THR A 318 3.75 17.70 -12.99
C THR A 318 4.20 16.41 -13.66
N ARG A 319 3.37 15.84 -14.53
CA ARG A 319 3.74 14.67 -15.33
C ARG A 319 4.99 15.00 -16.15
N ASP A 320 6.09 14.34 -15.83
CA ASP A 320 7.29 14.41 -16.65
C ASP A 320 7.05 13.54 -17.89
N GLU A 321 6.68 14.17 -19.00
CA GLU A 321 6.40 13.47 -20.28
C GLU A 321 7.65 12.80 -20.88
N SER A 322 8.83 13.02 -20.30
CA SER A 322 10.11 12.51 -20.78
C SER A 322 10.43 11.05 -20.38
N ALA A 323 9.59 10.43 -19.53
CA ALA A 323 9.73 9.03 -19.09
C ALA A 323 8.70 8.07 -19.73
N ILE A 324 8.26 8.36 -20.96
CA ILE A 324 7.39 7.50 -21.78
C ILE A 324 8.21 6.49 -22.57
#